data_AF-A0A951HZA0-F1
#
_entry.id   AF-A0A951HZA0-F1
#
_cell.length_a   1.000
_cell.length_b   1.000
_cell.length_c   1.000
_cell.angle_alpha   90.00
_cell.angle_beta   90.00
_cell.angle_gamma   90.00
#
_symmetry.space_group_name_H-M   'P 1'
#
loop_
_entity.id
_entity.type
_entity.pdbx_description
1 polymer ?
#
loop_
_entity_poly.entity_id
_entity_poly.type
_entity_poly.pdbx_seq_one_letter_code
_entity_poly.pdbx_strand_id
1 'polypeptide(L)'
;MRSASSLNVLLLVLGLLGNNSNAPSVRAEVPAREVEPATRHLIICVDGVGFSTLEKLRAEGKFGDFRQPSRMIAPFPTLTNVSMSEILEPAGASDAAGYEDSFYDAEGNRLRGGLLDRFNNGKFIKGTFRELFDYHPSAIKSGLGYALPPVSTYVEALTDLVRLKQKFNSSREPVFFAYIGSTDSLAHLGGERMVRSFLSLLDESLKEIIRGGRVEVTVFSDHGNHYRKYK
;
A
#
# COMPACT_ATOMS: atom_id res chain seq x y z
N MET A 1 3.95 42.52 -15.00
CA MET A 1 2.81 43.45 -14.82
C MET A 1 1.54 42.65 -14.56
N ARG A 2 0.45 43.33 -14.14
CA ARG A 2 -0.95 42.85 -14.01
C ARG A 2 -1.37 41.99 -15.22
N SER A 3 -2.32 41.05 -15.17
CA SER A 3 -3.50 40.84 -14.29
C SER A 3 -3.90 39.32 -14.40
N ALA A 4 -4.54 38.58 -13.49
CA ALA A 4 -5.82 38.73 -12.76
C ALA A 4 -7.02 39.12 -13.67
N SER A 5 -8.21 38.54 -13.63
CA SER A 5 -8.78 37.28 -13.06
C SER A 5 -10.22 37.20 -13.68
N SER A 6 -11.22 36.38 -13.34
CA SER A 6 -11.52 35.42 -12.26
C SER A 6 -12.59 34.43 -12.79
N LEU A 7 -12.83 33.29 -12.13
CA LEU A 7 -14.21 32.76 -12.02
C LEU A 7 -14.42 31.95 -10.73
N ASN A 8 -15.27 32.46 -9.83
CA ASN A 8 -15.79 31.75 -8.66
C ASN A 8 -17.32 31.75 -8.75
N VAL A 9 -17.92 30.59 -8.45
CA VAL A 9 -19.36 30.30 -8.49
C VAL A 9 -19.60 29.31 -7.33
N LEU A 10 -20.58 29.43 -6.42
CA LEU A 10 -21.79 30.26 -6.33
C LEU A 10 -22.01 30.71 -4.86
N LEU A 11 -22.77 31.78 -4.61
CA LEU A 11 -23.20 32.18 -3.25
C LEU A 11 -24.58 32.86 -3.28
N LEU A 12 -25.56 32.31 -2.53
CA LEU A 12 -26.96 32.76 -2.36
C LEU A 12 -27.51 32.03 -1.10
N VAL A 13 -28.39 32.52 -0.21
CA VAL A 13 -29.14 33.79 -0.04
C VAL A 13 -29.08 34.23 1.45
N LEU A 14 -29.32 35.51 1.75
CA LEU A 14 -29.43 36.05 3.12
C LEU A 14 -30.74 35.70 3.84
N GLY A 15 -30.68 35.69 5.19
CA GLY A 15 -31.82 35.96 6.07
C GLY A 15 -31.64 37.32 6.76
N LEU A 16 -32.67 38.16 6.75
CA LEU A 16 -32.65 39.52 7.31
C LEU A 16 -33.21 39.56 8.74
N LEU A 17 -32.55 40.29 9.63
CA LEU A 17 -33.06 41.46 10.38
C LEU A 17 -32.10 41.76 11.54
N GLY A 18 -31.87 43.04 11.83
CA GLY A 18 -30.90 43.47 12.84
C GLY A 18 -31.54 44.04 14.09
N ASN A 19 -30.73 44.21 15.15
CA ASN A 19 -30.94 45.31 16.09
C ASN A 19 -29.60 45.75 16.71
N ASN A 20 -29.56 46.96 17.25
CA ASN A 20 -28.35 47.61 17.74
C ASN A 20 -28.36 47.68 19.28
N SER A 21 -27.45 46.98 19.96
CA SER A 21 -27.34 47.00 21.42
C SER A 21 -25.90 46.78 21.88
N ASN A 22 -25.26 47.85 22.38
CA ASN A 22 -23.97 47.75 23.07
C ASN A 22 -24.15 47.02 24.40
N ALA A 23 -23.63 45.80 24.50
CA ALA A 23 -23.40 45.09 25.75
C ALA A 23 -21.99 44.48 25.71
N PRO A 24 -21.24 44.46 26.82
CA PRO A 24 -19.92 43.86 26.85
C PRO A 24 -20.04 42.34 26.67
N SER A 25 -19.71 41.84 25.48
CA SER A 25 -19.73 40.41 25.21
C SER A 25 -18.58 39.73 25.95
N VAL A 26 -18.87 39.22 27.15
CA VAL A 26 -17.99 38.27 27.85
C VAL A 26 -18.01 36.97 27.06
N ARG A 27 -17.21 36.91 25.99
CA ARG A 27 -16.84 35.66 25.35
C ARG A 27 -15.99 34.89 26.35
N ALA A 28 -16.64 33.98 27.09
CA ALA A 28 -15.92 32.88 27.68
C ALA A 28 -15.19 32.15 26.54
N GLU A 29 -13.87 32.13 26.59
CA GLU A 29 -13.09 31.27 25.71
C GLU A 29 -13.42 29.83 26.09
N VAL A 30 -14.26 29.18 25.28
CA VAL A 30 -14.45 27.74 25.37
C VAL A 30 -13.08 27.13 25.12
N PRO A 31 -12.46 26.45 26.10
CA PRO A 31 -11.12 25.93 25.93
C PRO A 31 -11.12 24.99 24.73
N ALA A 32 -10.15 25.18 23.83
CA ALA A 32 -10.04 24.41 22.61
C ALA A 32 -9.97 22.92 22.98
N ARG A 33 -11.08 22.20 22.74
CA ARG A 33 -11.19 20.78 23.05
C ARG A 33 -10.08 20.06 22.30
N GLU A 34 -9.13 19.46 23.04
CA GLU A 34 -8.08 18.66 22.42
C GLU A 34 -8.72 17.61 21.53
N VAL A 35 -8.46 17.72 20.24
CA VAL A 35 -8.95 16.76 19.26
C VAL A 35 -8.06 15.54 19.38
N GLU A 36 -8.49 14.60 20.22
CA GLU A 36 -8.01 13.22 20.29
C GLU A 36 -7.59 12.75 18.88
N PRO A 37 -6.30 12.47 18.64
CA PRO A 37 -5.78 12.26 17.29
C PRO A 37 -6.49 11.07 16.66
N ALA A 38 -7.15 11.32 15.53
CA ALA A 38 -7.93 10.31 14.83
C ALA A 38 -7.05 9.08 14.53
N THR A 39 -7.60 7.88 14.79
CA THR A 39 -6.91 6.63 14.50
C THR A 39 -6.57 6.58 13.01
N ARG A 40 -5.28 6.49 12.68
CA ARG A 40 -4.83 6.30 11.30
C ARG A 40 -4.87 4.83 10.92
N HIS A 41 -5.13 4.50 9.67
CA HIS A 41 -5.15 3.14 9.16
C HIS A 41 -3.94 2.90 8.25
N LEU A 42 -3.08 1.95 8.63
CA LEU A 42 -1.99 1.46 7.79
C LEU A 42 -2.41 0.14 7.13
N ILE A 43 -2.57 0.15 5.81
CA ILE A 43 -2.89 -1.03 5.02
C ILE A 43 -1.63 -1.45 4.25
N ILE A 44 -1.22 -2.73 4.36
CA ILE A 44 -0.03 -3.26 3.71
C ILE A 44 -0.39 -4.52 2.91
N CYS A 45 -0.10 -4.52 1.61
CA CYS A 45 0.02 -5.76 0.85
C CYS A 45 1.46 -6.27 0.86
N VAL A 46 1.65 -7.53 1.25
CA VAL A 46 2.90 -8.28 1.10
C VAL A 46 2.71 -9.33 0.01
N ASP A 47 3.29 -9.06 -1.16
CA ASP A 47 3.13 -9.82 -2.40
C ASP A 47 3.47 -11.31 -2.23
N GLY A 48 2.61 -12.19 -2.76
CA GLY A 48 2.83 -13.64 -2.87
C GLY A 48 2.93 -14.42 -1.55
N VAL A 49 2.53 -13.86 -0.40
CA VAL A 49 2.64 -14.49 0.92
C VAL A 49 1.47 -15.46 1.23
N GLY A 50 1.76 -16.76 1.26
CA GLY A 50 0.77 -17.80 1.53
C GLY A 50 0.25 -17.84 2.98
N PHE A 51 -1.07 -18.04 3.13
CA PHE A 51 -1.78 -18.14 4.42
C PHE A 51 -1.13 -19.13 5.42
N SER A 52 -0.69 -20.30 4.94
CA SER A 52 -0.06 -21.33 5.79
C SER A 52 1.33 -20.95 6.32
N THR A 53 1.98 -19.94 5.72
CA THR A 53 3.19 -19.34 6.28
C THR A 53 2.86 -18.38 7.43
N LEU A 54 1.72 -17.69 7.37
CA LEU A 54 1.19 -16.89 8.50
C LEU A 54 0.71 -17.79 9.64
N GLU A 55 0.04 -18.92 9.36
CA GLU A 55 -0.34 -19.91 10.40
C GLU A 55 0.89 -20.40 11.19
N LYS A 56 2.00 -20.72 10.50
CA LYS A 56 3.27 -21.13 11.16
C LYS A 56 3.85 -20.01 12.04
N LEU A 57 3.91 -18.78 11.51
CA LEU A 57 4.42 -17.63 12.27
C LEU A 57 3.55 -17.33 13.50
N ARG A 58 2.22 -17.49 13.40
CA ARG A 58 1.29 -17.38 14.53
C ARG A 58 1.52 -18.44 15.61
N ALA A 59 1.74 -19.69 15.21
CA ALA A 59 2.11 -20.77 16.13
C ALA A 59 3.46 -20.52 16.84
N GLU A 60 4.32 -19.67 16.26
CA GLU A 60 5.61 -19.23 16.79
C GLU A 60 5.52 -17.89 17.55
N GLY A 61 4.30 -17.39 17.84
CA GLY A 61 4.06 -16.18 18.63
C GLY A 61 4.24 -14.85 17.88
N LYS A 62 4.49 -14.88 16.56
CA LYS A 62 4.54 -13.67 15.72
C LYS A 62 3.14 -13.17 15.37
N PHE A 63 3.01 -11.85 15.15
CA PHE A 63 1.74 -11.14 14.92
C PHE A 63 0.73 -11.30 16.07
N GLY A 64 1.21 -11.48 17.31
CA GLY A 64 0.36 -11.71 18.49
C GLY A 64 -0.65 -10.59 18.77
N ASP A 65 -0.30 -9.34 18.45
CA ASP A 65 -1.13 -8.14 18.65
C ASP A 65 -2.29 -8.01 17.64
N PHE A 66 -2.35 -8.88 16.62
CA PHE A 66 -3.39 -8.87 15.57
C PHE A 66 -4.49 -9.91 15.84
N ARG A 67 -5.73 -9.64 15.36
CA ARG A 67 -6.79 -10.67 15.24
C ARG A 67 -6.30 -11.89 14.44
N GLN A 68 -6.90 -13.07 14.64
CA GLN A 68 -6.55 -14.29 13.89
C GLN A 68 -6.58 -14.06 12.37
N PRO A 69 -5.62 -14.62 11.60
CA PRO A 69 -5.56 -14.39 10.17
C PRO A 69 -6.77 -15.03 9.49
N SER A 70 -7.41 -14.27 8.59
CA SER A 70 -8.50 -14.79 7.74
C SER A 70 -7.95 -15.29 6.41
N ARG A 71 -8.65 -16.27 5.80
CA ARG A 71 -8.31 -16.77 4.47
C ARG A 71 -8.91 -15.86 3.42
N MET A 72 -8.08 -15.31 2.55
CA MET A 72 -8.52 -14.68 1.29
C MET A 72 -8.31 -15.70 0.16
N ILE A 73 -9.25 -15.73 -0.78
CA ILE A 73 -9.18 -16.60 -1.96
C ILE A 73 -8.78 -15.71 -3.12
N ALA A 74 -7.61 -15.97 -3.71
CA ALA A 74 -7.17 -15.27 -4.91
C ALA A 74 -7.94 -15.78 -6.14
N PRO A 75 -8.26 -14.91 -7.12
CA PRO A 75 -8.89 -15.31 -8.37
C PRO A 75 -7.99 -16.20 -9.24
N PHE A 76 -8.56 -16.75 -10.31
CA PHE A 76 -7.83 -17.53 -11.31
C PHE A 76 -7.63 -16.71 -12.60
N PRO A 77 -6.39 -16.60 -13.14
CA PRO A 77 -5.14 -17.14 -12.60
C PRO A 77 -4.64 -16.35 -11.37
N THR A 78 -4.01 -17.05 -10.42
CA THR A 78 -3.54 -16.47 -9.15
C THR A 78 -2.25 -15.67 -9.34
N LEU A 79 -2.37 -14.47 -9.90
CA LEU A 79 -1.26 -13.60 -10.31
C LEU A 79 -1.51 -12.16 -9.85
N THR A 80 -0.46 -11.45 -9.44
CA THR A 80 -0.53 -10.09 -8.86
C THR A 80 -1.45 -9.13 -9.60
N ASN A 81 -1.29 -9.00 -10.92
CA ASN A 81 -2.08 -8.01 -11.67
C ASN A 81 -3.59 -8.36 -11.68
N VAL A 82 -3.96 -9.65 -11.69
CA VAL A 82 -5.37 -10.09 -11.62
C VAL A 82 -5.90 -9.91 -10.20
N SER A 83 -5.23 -10.53 -9.21
CA SER A 83 -5.61 -10.44 -7.80
C SER A 83 -5.77 -9.01 -7.31
N MET A 84 -4.81 -8.14 -7.59
CA MET A 84 -4.83 -6.76 -7.11
C MET A 84 -5.93 -5.92 -7.76
N SER A 85 -6.25 -6.16 -9.03
CA SER A 85 -7.34 -5.43 -9.70
C SER A 85 -8.69 -5.78 -9.08
N GLU A 86 -8.93 -7.06 -8.75
CA GLU A 86 -10.16 -7.50 -8.08
C GLU A 86 -10.22 -7.06 -6.60
N ILE A 87 -9.14 -7.20 -5.85
CA ILE A 87 -9.06 -6.79 -4.43
C ILE A 87 -9.25 -5.27 -4.25
N LEU A 88 -8.85 -4.49 -5.25
CA LEU A 88 -8.82 -3.02 -5.20
C LEU A 88 -9.88 -2.34 -6.10
N GLU A 89 -10.78 -3.10 -6.73
CA GLU A 89 -11.95 -2.55 -7.45
C GLU A 89 -12.78 -1.59 -6.57
N PRO A 90 -13.07 -1.91 -5.28
CA PRO A 90 -13.79 -0.99 -4.39
C PRO A 90 -13.00 0.28 -4.03
N ALA A 91 -11.69 0.32 -4.33
CA ALA A 91 -10.82 1.48 -4.19
C ALA A 91 -10.56 2.21 -5.52
N GLY A 92 -11.20 1.79 -6.62
CA GLY A 92 -11.09 2.39 -7.95
C GLY A 92 -9.98 1.82 -8.82
N ALA A 93 -9.51 0.59 -8.58
CA ALA A 93 -8.63 -0.09 -9.52
C ALA A 93 -9.35 -0.34 -10.86
N SER A 94 -8.62 -0.18 -11.96
CA SER A 94 -9.08 -0.58 -13.30
C SER A 94 -8.69 -2.02 -13.57
N ASP A 95 -9.44 -2.69 -14.46
CA ASP A 95 -9.13 -4.03 -14.95
C ASP A 95 -7.67 -4.15 -15.44
N ALA A 96 -7.04 -5.28 -15.14
CA ALA A 96 -5.72 -5.59 -15.67
C ALA A 96 -5.78 -5.76 -17.19
N ALA A 97 -4.96 -5.01 -17.93
CA ALA A 97 -4.87 -5.09 -19.40
C ALA A 97 -4.44 -6.47 -19.94
N GLY A 98 -3.96 -7.35 -19.06
CA GLY A 98 -3.75 -8.77 -19.26
C GLY A 98 -3.40 -9.44 -17.94
N TYR A 99 -3.35 -10.77 -17.91
CA TYR A 99 -3.03 -11.54 -16.69
C TYR A 99 -1.65 -11.24 -16.08
N GLU A 100 -0.74 -10.69 -16.89
CA GLU A 100 0.67 -10.44 -16.56
C GLU A 100 1.11 -9.06 -17.03
N ASP A 101 2.27 -8.60 -16.54
CA ASP A 101 2.92 -7.37 -17.02
C ASP A 101 3.22 -7.43 -18.53
N SER A 102 3.29 -8.63 -19.13
CA SER A 102 3.47 -8.89 -20.57
C SER A 102 2.29 -9.71 -21.11
N PHE A 103 1.58 -9.19 -22.11
CA PHE A 103 0.38 -9.82 -22.67
C PHE A 103 0.29 -9.68 -24.20
N TYR A 104 -0.58 -10.48 -24.83
CA TYR A 104 -0.88 -10.38 -26.25
C TYR A 104 -2.08 -9.46 -26.50
N ASP A 105 -1.84 -8.36 -27.19
CA ASP A 105 -2.81 -7.42 -27.72
C ASP A 105 -3.33 -7.95 -29.06
N ALA A 106 -4.58 -8.42 -29.05
CA ALA A 106 -5.23 -8.99 -30.23
C ALA A 106 -5.62 -7.92 -31.27
N GLU A 107 -5.99 -6.70 -30.85
CA GLU A 107 -6.35 -5.61 -31.78
C GLU A 107 -5.14 -5.11 -32.57
N GLY A 108 -3.99 -4.95 -31.90
CA GLY A 108 -2.72 -4.58 -32.52
C GLY A 108 -1.86 -5.76 -32.99
N ASN A 109 -2.36 -7.00 -32.89
CA ASN A 109 -1.70 -8.25 -33.28
C ASN A 109 -0.23 -8.34 -32.81
N ARG A 110 0.02 -8.13 -31.51
CA ARG A 110 1.39 -8.07 -30.96
C ARG A 110 1.45 -8.33 -29.47
N LEU A 111 2.64 -8.66 -28.97
CA LEU A 111 2.92 -8.56 -27.54
C LEU A 111 3.04 -7.08 -27.13
N ARG A 112 2.51 -6.73 -25.96
CA ARG A 112 2.70 -5.45 -25.26
C ARG A 112 3.22 -5.69 -23.84
N GLY A 113 3.85 -4.68 -23.24
CA GLY A 113 4.29 -4.77 -21.84
C GLY A 113 5.63 -5.48 -21.67
N GLY A 114 5.80 -6.15 -20.53
CA GLY A 114 7.04 -6.77 -20.08
C GLY A 114 8.09 -5.74 -19.66
N LEU A 115 9.29 -6.23 -19.34
CA LEU A 115 10.38 -5.42 -18.76
C LEU A 115 10.72 -4.14 -19.56
N LEU A 116 10.67 -4.19 -20.89
CA LEU A 116 11.01 -3.01 -21.71
C LEU A 116 9.96 -1.90 -21.63
N ASP A 117 8.66 -2.22 -21.63
CA ASP A 117 7.57 -1.26 -21.40
C ASP A 117 7.44 -0.88 -19.90
N ARG A 118 7.96 -1.72 -18.99
CA ARG A 118 8.05 -1.43 -17.55
C ARG A 118 9.08 -0.33 -17.25
N PHE A 119 10.18 -0.28 -18.01
CA PHE A 119 11.17 0.80 -17.94
C PHE A 119 10.81 2.01 -18.83
N ASN A 120 10.26 1.80 -20.02
CA ASN A 120 9.88 2.88 -20.92
C ASN A 120 8.51 3.48 -20.59
N ASN A 121 8.46 4.81 -20.37
CA ASN A 121 7.26 5.63 -20.17
C ASN A 121 6.55 5.53 -18.80
N GLY A 122 7.12 4.87 -17.79
CA GLY A 122 6.55 4.87 -16.42
C GLY A 122 5.24 4.10 -16.23
N LYS A 123 4.80 3.35 -17.24
CA LYS A 123 3.57 2.53 -17.27
C LYS A 123 3.50 1.45 -16.18
N PHE A 124 4.62 1.12 -15.52
CA PHE A 124 4.60 0.20 -14.38
C PHE A 124 3.67 0.66 -13.24
N ILE A 125 3.50 1.97 -13.11
CA ILE A 125 2.62 2.60 -12.12
C ILE A 125 1.38 3.12 -12.83
N LYS A 126 1.56 4.01 -13.81
CA LYS A 126 0.47 4.77 -14.42
C LYS A 126 -0.50 3.90 -15.22
N GLY A 127 -1.79 4.00 -14.90
CA GLY A 127 -2.87 3.19 -15.49
C GLY A 127 -2.92 1.77 -14.92
N THR A 128 -2.49 1.57 -13.68
CA THR A 128 -2.53 0.28 -12.99
C THR A 128 -2.97 0.45 -11.54
N PHE A 129 -3.35 -0.65 -10.87
CA PHE A 129 -3.65 -0.68 -9.43
C PHE A 129 -2.55 -0.06 -8.55
N ARG A 130 -1.31 0.07 -9.05
CA ARG A 130 -0.17 0.62 -8.29
C ARG A 130 -0.25 2.14 -8.07
N GLU A 131 -1.14 2.86 -8.76
CA GLU A 131 -1.47 4.27 -8.46
C GLU A 131 -2.23 4.45 -7.13
N LEU A 132 -2.78 3.37 -6.56
CA LEU A 132 -3.56 3.42 -5.31
C LEU A 132 -2.71 3.35 -4.02
N PHE A 133 -1.38 3.23 -4.12
CA PHE A 133 -0.50 3.14 -2.95
C PHE A 133 0.36 4.40 -2.72
N ASP A 134 0.29 4.94 -1.51
CA ASP A 134 1.26 5.91 -0.99
C ASP A 134 2.70 5.35 -0.97
N TYR A 135 2.85 4.04 -0.79
CA TYR A 135 4.11 3.33 -0.98
C TYR A 135 3.99 2.13 -1.91
N HIS A 136 4.69 2.18 -3.04
CA HIS A 136 5.03 1.02 -3.86
C HIS A 136 6.56 1.00 -4.10
N PRO A 137 7.17 -0.16 -4.40
CA PRO A 137 8.56 -0.21 -4.85
C PRO A 137 8.80 0.61 -6.12
N SER A 138 9.98 1.23 -6.23
CA SER A 138 10.37 2.02 -7.39
C SER A 138 10.78 1.12 -8.56
N ALA A 139 10.24 1.37 -9.77
CA ALA A 139 10.66 0.65 -10.99
C ALA A 139 12.17 0.76 -11.25
N ILE A 140 12.78 1.87 -10.85
CA ILE A 140 14.23 2.06 -10.82
C ILE A 140 14.81 1.24 -9.66
N LYS A 141 15.39 0.09 -9.98
CA LYS A 141 16.22 -0.69 -9.06
C LYS A 141 17.56 0.02 -8.88
N SER A 142 17.85 0.49 -7.66
CA SER A 142 19.18 1.02 -7.33
C SER A 142 20.26 -0.02 -7.60
N GLY A 143 21.44 0.42 -8.04
CA GLY A 143 22.60 -0.42 -8.40
C GLY A 143 23.26 -1.19 -7.24
N LEU A 144 22.52 -1.48 -6.16
CA LEU A 144 22.92 -2.35 -5.05
C LEU A 144 22.54 -3.82 -5.28
N GLY A 145 21.83 -4.13 -6.38
CA GLY A 145 21.40 -5.48 -6.76
C GLY A 145 22.52 -6.47 -7.15
N TYR A 146 23.79 -6.14 -6.94
CA TYR A 146 24.95 -7.00 -7.26
C TYR A 146 25.15 -8.18 -6.29
N ALA A 147 24.35 -8.30 -5.23
CA ALA A 147 24.26 -9.54 -4.47
C ALA A 147 23.50 -10.59 -5.30
N LEU A 148 24.06 -11.80 -5.43
CA LEU A 148 23.35 -12.91 -6.09
C LEU A 148 22.02 -13.20 -5.39
N PRO A 149 20.94 -13.52 -6.14
CA PRO A 149 19.71 -14.04 -5.55
C PRO A 149 19.99 -15.26 -4.65
N PRO A 150 19.29 -15.40 -3.51
CA PRO A 150 18.15 -14.59 -3.04
C PRO A 150 18.52 -13.36 -2.19
N VAL A 151 19.80 -13.07 -1.98
CA VAL A 151 20.23 -12.06 -0.99
C VAL A 151 19.83 -10.64 -1.41
N SER A 152 19.95 -10.31 -2.70
CA SER A 152 19.50 -9.02 -3.25
C SER A 152 18.01 -8.77 -3.00
N THR A 153 17.14 -9.76 -3.25
CA THR A 153 15.70 -9.67 -3.03
C THR A 153 15.33 -9.51 -1.55
N TYR A 154 16.10 -10.12 -0.65
CA TYR A 154 15.92 -9.94 0.80
C TYR A 154 16.28 -8.51 1.23
N VAL A 155 17.37 -7.95 0.68
CA VAL A 155 17.76 -6.54 0.90
C VAL A 155 16.75 -5.57 0.27
N GLU A 156 16.16 -5.91 -0.88
CA GLU A 156 15.06 -5.15 -1.51
C GLU A 156 13.85 -5.08 -0.55
N ALA A 157 13.42 -6.21 0.02
CA ALA A 157 12.33 -6.27 1.00
C ALA A 157 12.60 -5.49 2.29
N LEU A 158 13.81 -5.58 2.85
CA LEU A 158 14.19 -4.78 4.02
C LEU A 158 14.23 -3.27 3.69
N THR A 159 14.64 -2.91 2.47
CA THR A 159 14.67 -1.52 1.99
C THR A 159 13.25 -0.97 1.84
N ASP A 160 12.33 -1.75 1.27
CA ASP A 160 10.91 -1.39 1.19
C ASP A 160 10.29 -1.19 2.59
N LEU A 161 10.54 -2.10 3.54
CA LEU A 161 10.05 -1.97 4.92
C LEU A 161 10.56 -0.69 5.60
N VAL A 162 11.84 -0.33 5.44
CA VAL A 162 12.39 0.92 6.00
C VAL A 162 11.75 2.14 5.35
N ARG A 163 11.60 2.16 4.02
CA ARG A 163 11.01 3.29 3.29
C ARG A 163 9.51 3.45 3.57
N LEU A 164 8.78 2.35 3.72
CA LEU A 164 7.38 2.31 4.13
C LEU A 164 7.22 2.98 5.50
N LYS A 165 7.99 2.56 6.50
CA LYS A 165 7.99 3.17 7.85
C LYS A 165 8.29 4.68 7.78
N GLN A 166 9.28 5.08 7.00
CA GLN A 166 9.66 6.48 6.82
C GLN A 166 8.52 7.31 6.18
N LYS A 167 7.89 6.81 5.09
CA LYS A 167 6.75 7.49 4.46
C LYS A 167 5.52 7.55 5.39
N PHE A 168 5.16 6.44 6.03
CA PHE A 168 3.98 6.38 6.91
C PHE A 168 4.07 7.37 8.08
N ASN A 169 5.24 7.44 8.73
CA ASN A 169 5.51 8.35 9.83
C ASN A 169 5.59 9.83 9.38
N SER A 170 5.93 10.10 8.11
CA SER A 170 5.96 11.45 7.55
C SER A 170 4.61 11.90 6.99
N SER A 171 3.77 10.96 6.59
CA SER A 171 2.42 11.18 6.08
C SER A 171 1.45 11.59 7.20
N ARG A 172 0.45 12.39 6.84
CA ARG A 172 -0.69 12.75 7.71
C ARG A 172 -2.01 12.13 7.25
N GLU A 173 -1.99 11.33 6.18
CA GLU A 173 -3.21 10.76 5.62
C GLU A 173 -3.91 9.82 6.63
N PRO A 174 -5.26 9.85 6.69
CA PRO A 174 -6.03 9.05 7.63
C PRO A 174 -5.99 7.56 7.29
N VAL A 175 -5.85 7.22 6.01
CA VAL A 175 -5.51 5.90 5.50
C VAL A 175 -4.20 6.04 4.74
N PHE A 176 -3.29 5.08 4.90
CA PHE A 176 -2.04 5.00 4.15
C PHE A 176 -1.87 3.59 3.60
N PHE A 177 -1.76 3.47 2.29
CA PHE A 177 -1.69 2.19 1.59
C PHE A 177 -0.27 1.91 1.10
N ALA A 178 0.27 0.76 1.50
CA ALA A 178 1.60 0.30 1.11
C ALA A 178 1.57 -1.07 0.42
N TYR A 179 2.53 -1.29 -0.46
CA TYR A 179 2.77 -2.52 -1.20
C TYR A 179 4.26 -2.85 -1.16
N ILE A 180 4.58 -4.09 -0.78
CA ILE A 180 5.94 -4.64 -0.77
C ILE A 180 5.98 -5.77 -1.80
N GLY A 181 6.38 -5.43 -3.03
CA GLY A 181 6.39 -6.36 -4.18
C GLY A 181 7.50 -7.41 -4.13
N SER A 182 8.56 -7.18 -3.36
CA SER A 182 9.73 -8.07 -3.31
C SER A 182 9.50 -9.39 -2.57
N THR A 183 8.40 -9.55 -1.82
CA THR A 183 8.15 -10.78 -1.04
C THR A 183 7.81 -11.99 -1.90
N ASP A 184 7.17 -11.81 -3.06
CA ASP A 184 6.95 -12.90 -4.02
C ASP A 184 8.27 -13.39 -4.62
N SER A 185 9.08 -12.47 -5.15
CA SER A 185 10.41 -12.81 -5.65
C SER A 185 11.27 -13.45 -4.55
N LEU A 186 11.08 -13.06 -3.28
CA LEU A 186 11.74 -13.70 -2.14
C LEU A 186 11.19 -15.11 -1.84
N ALA A 187 9.90 -15.36 -2.06
CA ALA A 187 9.29 -16.67 -1.96
C ALA A 187 9.80 -17.63 -3.05
N HIS A 188 9.88 -17.16 -4.30
CA HIS A 188 10.43 -17.91 -5.43
C HIS A 188 11.92 -18.22 -5.29
N LEU A 189 12.73 -17.22 -4.89
CA LEU A 189 14.20 -17.34 -4.90
C LEU A 189 14.78 -17.80 -3.55
N GLY A 190 14.22 -17.32 -2.43
CA GLY A 190 14.69 -17.59 -1.06
C GLY A 190 13.88 -18.61 -0.27
N GLY A 191 12.67 -18.94 -0.74
CA GLY A 191 11.79 -19.91 -0.11
C GLY A 191 11.23 -19.49 1.26
N GLU A 192 10.47 -20.40 1.88
CA GLU A 192 9.72 -20.12 3.11
C GLU A 192 10.58 -19.56 4.25
N ARG A 193 11.83 -20.02 4.38
CA ARG A 193 12.75 -19.55 5.43
C ARG A 193 13.02 -18.05 5.34
N MET A 194 13.25 -17.52 4.13
CA MET A 194 13.59 -16.10 3.97
C MET A 194 12.34 -15.23 4.03
N VAL A 195 11.21 -15.69 3.50
CA VAL A 195 9.90 -15.02 3.66
C VAL A 195 9.53 -14.92 5.15
N ARG A 196 9.66 -16.00 5.93
CA ARG A 196 9.41 -15.99 7.38
C ARG A 196 10.38 -15.10 8.16
N SER A 197 11.64 -15.03 7.73
CA SER A 197 12.63 -14.09 8.30
C SER A 197 12.21 -12.64 8.07
N PHE A 198 11.76 -12.30 6.86
CA PHE A 198 11.25 -10.98 6.54
C PHE A 198 9.97 -10.64 7.32
N LEU A 199 8.97 -11.54 7.30
CA LEU A 199 7.70 -11.34 8.00
C LEU A 199 7.89 -11.22 9.53
N SER A 200 8.91 -11.86 10.09
CA SER A 200 9.28 -11.71 11.51
C SER A 200 9.84 -10.33 11.86
N LEU A 201 10.39 -9.59 10.89
CA LEU A 201 10.89 -8.22 11.03
C LEU A 201 9.80 -7.18 10.68
N LEU A 202 8.87 -7.53 9.80
CA LEU A 202 7.63 -6.81 9.59
C LEU A 202 6.80 -6.77 10.88
N ASP A 203 6.59 -7.92 11.53
CA ASP A 203 5.86 -8.02 12.81
C ASP A 203 6.41 -7.06 13.89
N GLU A 204 7.72 -7.11 14.19
CA GLU A 204 8.31 -6.18 15.17
C GLU A 204 8.23 -4.71 14.70
N SER A 205 8.34 -4.45 13.40
CA SER A 205 8.15 -3.10 12.84
C SER A 205 6.72 -2.58 12.96
N LEU A 206 5.71 -3.46 12.89
CA LEU A 206 4.30 -3.07 13.06
C LEU A 206 3.97 -2.86 14.54
N LYS A 207 4.55 -3.66 15.45
CA LYS A 207 4.50 -3.40 16.90
C LYS A 207 5.11 -2.06 17.28
N GLU A 208 6.21 -1.65 16.66
CA GLU A 208 6.78 -0.30 16.84
C GLU A 208 5.80 0.80 16.39
N ILE A 209 5.16 0.64 15.23
CA ILE A 209 4.16 1.61 14.73
C ILE A 209 2.94 1.69 15.67
N ILE A 210 2.39 0.54 16.08
CA ILE A 210 1.21 0.46 16.97
C ILE A 210 1.52 1.05 18.36
N ARG A 211 2.75 0.89 18.86
CA ARG A 211 3.21 1.54 20.11
C ARG A 211 3.48 3.05 19.94
N GLY A 212 3.70 3.52 18.72
CA GLY A 212 3.98 4.91 18.39
C GLY A 212 2.76 5.83 18.34
N GLY A 213 1.53 5.29 18.30
CA GLY A 213 0.30 6.10 18.31
C GLY A 213 -0.97 5.31 18.00
N ARG A 214 -2.09 6.02 17.87
CA ARG A 214 -3.40 5.44 17.52
C ARG A 214 -3.40 5.00 16.05
N VAL A 215 -2.97 3.77 15.78
CA VAL A 215 -2.90 3.18 14.43
C VAL A 215 -3.61 1.83 14.38
N GLU A 216 -4.59 1.69 13.49
CA GLU A 216 -5.10 0.40 13.05
C GLU A 216 -4.23 -0.13 11.90
N VAL A 217 -3.95 -1.45 11.88
CA VAL A 217 -3.08 -2.06 10.87
C VAL A 217 -3.78 -3.25 10.22
N THR A 218 -3.80 -3.25 8.88
CA THR A 218 -4.26 -4.39 8.07
C THR A 218 -3.11 -4.88 7.21
N VAL A 219 -2.88 -6.20 7.21
CA VAL A 219 -1.89 -6.85 6.34
C VAL A 219 -2.60 -7.92 5.52
N PHE A 220 -2.43 -7.90 4.20
CA PHE A 220 -2.93 -8.94 3.30
C PHE A 220 -1.88 -9.35 2.26
N SER A 221 -2.23 -10.36 1.47
CA SER A 221 -1.47 -10.81 0.31
C SER A 221 -2.43 -11.04 -0.86
N ASP A 222 -2.00 -10.69 -2.05
CA ASP A 222 -2.72 -10.81 -3.33
C ASP A 222 -2.88 -12.27 -3.79
N HIS A 223 -1.84 -13.09 -3.59
CA HIS A 223 -1.90 -14.53 -3.72
C HIS A 223 -0.98 -15.23 -2.71
N GLY A 224 -0.91 -16.56 -2.76
CA GLY A 224 0.08 -17.34 -2.01
C GLY A 224 1.22 -17.82 -2.89
N ASN A 225 2.24 -18.39 -2.26
CA ASN A 225 3.33 -19.10 -2.94
C ASN A 225 3.42 -20.57 -2.50
N HIS A 226 3.90 -21.42 -3.40
CA HIS A 226 4.23 -22.81 -3.07
C HIS A 226 5.73 -23.05 -3.23
N TYR A 227 6.44 -23.15 -2.10
CA TYR A 227 7.91 -23.27 -2.02
C TYR A 227 8.50 -24.62 -2.50
N ARG A 228 7.79 -25.38 -3.34
CA ARG A 228 8.33 -26.58 -4.00
C ARG A 228 9.05 -26.12 -5.26
N LYS A 229 10.30 -26.54 -5.44
CA LYS A 229 10.93 -26.50 -6.76
C LYS A 229 10.09 -27.39 -7.69
N TYR A 230 9.78 -26.88 -8.88
CA TYR A 230 9.32 -27.74 -9.98
C TYR A 230 10.39 -28.81 -10.25
N LYS A 231 9.94 -30.00 -10.65
CA LYS A 231 10.77 -31.15 -11.03
C LYS A 231 10.68 -31.36 -12.54
#